data_AF-A0A949VWD5-F1
#
_entry.id   AF-A0A949VWD5-F1
#
_cell.length_a   1.000
_cell.length_b   1.000
_cell.length_c   1.000
_cell.angle_alpha   90.00
_cell.angle_beta   90.00
_cell.angle_gamma   90.00
#
_symmetry.space_group_name_H-M   'P 1'
#
loop_
_entity.id
_entity.type
_entity.pdbx_description
1 polymer ?
#
loop_
_entity_poly.entity_id
_entity_poly.type
_entity_poly.pdbx_seq_one_letter_code
_entity_poly.pdbx_strand_id
1 'polypeptide(L)'
;MRSLVAVLCCELLVLPLAGCAGHPREIPAVPLVQDVFRPLRDDLKKSYVTLFKIAPKLEYSNTQLTRMSDYLNQAKEYCDQRFKETSGRYETEVENAQQKLKSSNITAAERHNLHCTIQNSRALKSQADVIADHAIPVAYDNKQAKLDLIREWPAQLKEIRQSIRDGSYLHRQWGDVKDIGFRRIETGQKDDIKTGEEAIRQMKLSGLMPKEVENKEIVSYVTKVANKIAANSDLLIPLHVTVLNSKEINAFALPGGFVFVERGLLEAADDESELAGVLGHEISHVVARHGHKLMEKATIASIVYQAAQVAAILLTGGAAGIGTYYALQYGFYGLGLALNLSLLGVSRDFELQADQLGMQYAWKAGYDPMGFIRFFDKMATEEGYVNGVSWFRSHPPFYERMVDSEREYMYLPKRKSPVVNTPDFKAMKAALKPVTAKAKEDEKTKPSLLAPEQGCAAPGKLVYEPDQPIEAICAEPETRPVSSGHTS
;
A
#
# COMPACT_ATOMS: atom_id res chain seq x y z
N MET A 1 3.28 -71.73 19.59
CA MET A 1 4.13 -70.55 19.35
C MET A 1 3.64 -69.45 20.28
N ARG A 2 4.51 -69.00 21.17
CA ARG A 2 4.24 -68.00 22.21
C ARG A 2 4.31 -66.60 21.59
N SER A 3 3.37 -65.72 21.92
CA SER A 3 3.62 -64.27 21.98
C SER A 3 2.86 -63.68 23.17
N LEU A 4 3.64 -63.25 24.16
CA LEU A 4 3.21 -62.55 25.36
C LEU A 4 2.74 -61.14 25.03
N VAL A 5 1.65 -60.72 25.66
CA VAL A 5 1.30 -59.31 25.89
C VAL A 5 2.14 -58.85 27.08
N ALA A 6 3.01 -57.87 26.87
CA ALA A 6 3.75 -57.19 27.94
C ALA A 6 3.37 -55.71 27.96
N VAL A 7 2.71 -55.33 29.04
CA VAL A 7 2.44 -53.95 29.46
C VAL A 7 3.78 -53.32 29.87
N LEU A 8 4.15 -52.18 29.28
CA LEU A 8 5.21 -51.34 29.82
C LEU A 8 4.63 -49.97 30.22
N CYS A 9 4.49 -49.79 31.53
CA CYS A 9 4.46 -48.48 32.18
C CYS A 9 5.78 -47.76 31.86
N CYS A 10 5.70 -46.50 31.41
CA CYS A 10 6.84 -45.62 31.34
C CYS A 10 6.65 -44.50 32.36
N GLU A 11 7.60 -44.42 33.29
CA GLU A 11 7.65 -43.49 34.41
C GLU A 11 7.84 -42.04 33.91
N LEU A 12 7.03 -41.12 34.43
CA LEU A 12 7.18 -39.68 34.26
C LEU A 12 8.29 -39.19 35.21
N LEU A 13 9.50 -39.06 34.67
CA LEU A 13 10.59 -38.29 35.28
C LEU A 13 10.26 -36.80 35.21
N VAL A 14 9.94 -36.20 36.36
CA VAL A 14 9.81 -34.76 36.55
C VAL A 14 11.22 -34.15 36.60
N LEU A 15 11.63 -33.49 35.52
CA LEU A 15 12.79 -32.59 35.50
C LEU A 15 12.32 -31.15 35.74
N PRO A 16 12.98 -30.37 36.62
CA PRO A 16 12.61 -28.99 36.86
C PRO A 16 13.00 -28.13 35.65
N LEU A 17 12.02 -27.41 35.09
CA LEU A 17 12.25 -26.37 34.08
C LEU A 17 13.06 -25.24 34.71
N ALA A 18 14.36 -25.22 34.42
CA ALA A 18 15.20 -24.06 34.65
C ALA A 18 14.64 -22.90 33.81
N GLY A 19 14.23 -21.82 34.49
CA GLY A 19 13.77 -20.60 33.84
C GLY A 19 14.86 -20.00 32.98
N CYS A 20 14.65 -19.98 31.67
CA CYS A 20 15.41 -19.13 30.77
C CYS A 20 14.94 -17.69 30.99
N ALA A 21 15.60 -16.97 31.90
CA ALA A 21 15.61 -15.53 31.87
C ALA A 21 16.32 -15.11 30.57
N GLY A 22 15.54 -14.72 29.56
CA GLY A 22 16.08 -14.12 28.34
C GLY A 22 16.85 -12.87 28.73
N HIS A 23 18.17 -12.89 28.57
CA HIS A 23 18.93 -11.64 28.52
C HIS A 23 18.40 -10.82 27.34
N PRO A 24 18.18 -9.50 27.50
CA PRO A 24 17.97 -8.64 26.34
C PRO A 24 19.19 -8.86 25.44
N ARG A 25 18.97 -9.38 24.22
CA ARG A 25 20.02 -9.35 23.21
C ARG A 25 20.41 -7.89 23.09
N GLU A 26 21.66 -7.56 23.41
CA GLU A 26 22.22 -6.27 23.04
C GLU A 26 22.00 -6.13 21.54
N ILE A 27 21.08 -5.23 21.19
CA ILE A 27 20.84 -4.84 19.81
C ILE A 27 22.19 -4.33 19.32
N PRO A 28 22.78 -4.92 18.27
CA PRO A 28 24.00 -4.35 17.72
C PRO A 28 23.69 -2.91 17.36
N ALA A 29 24.41 -1.96 17.93
CA ALA A 29 24.44 -0.61 17.40
C ALA A 29 24.79 -0.78 15.93
N VAL A 30 23.83 -0.52 15.04
CA VAL A 30 24.05 -0.63 13.59
C VAL A 30 25.35 0.12 13.34
N PRO A 31 26.46 -0.55 12.96
CA PRO A 31 27.70 0.17 12.77
C PRO A 31 27.43 1.09 11.61
N LEU A 32 27.27 2.37 11.93
CA LEU A 32 27.09 3.45 11.00
C LEU A 32 28.38 3.49 10.16
N VAL A 33 28.42 2.76 9.06
CA VAL A 33 29.51 2.88 8.07
C VAL A 33 29.25 4.18 7.30
N GLN A 34 29.42 5.31 7.99
CA GLN A 34 29.01 6.64 7.54
C GLN A 34 29.78 7.12 6.32
N ASP A 35 31.03 6.69 6.13
CA ASP A 35 31.90 7.28 5.11
C ASP A 35 31.92 6.53 3.77
N VAL A 36 31.79 5.19 3.78
CA VAL A 36 31.90 4.38 2.53
C VAL A 36 30.60 4.37 1.72
N PHE A 37 29.45 4.54 2.38
CA PHE A 37 28.14 4.39 1.75
C PHE A 37 27.40 5.69 1.48
N ARG A 38 27.94 6.84 1.89
CA ARG A 38 27.28 8.14 1.69
C ARG A 38 26.89 8.39 0.23
N PRO A 39 27.79 8.18 -0.77
CA PRO A 39 27.42 8.37 -2.17
C PRO A 39 26.30 7.43 -2.63
N LEU A 40 26.37 6.14 -2.24
CA LEU A 40 25.37 5.14 -2.63
C LEU A 40 24.01 5.45 -1.99
N ARG A 41 23.98 5.86 -0.73
CA ARG A 41 22.77 6.32 -0.05
C ARG A 41 22.16 7.55 -0.74
N ASP A 42 22.99 8.50 -1.15
CA ASP A 42 22.55 9.69 -1.87
C ASP A 42 22.03 9.36 -3.28
N ASP A 43 22.52 8.28 -3.90
CA ASP A 43 21.95 7.72 -5.12
C ASP A 43 20.59 7.04 -4.89
N LEU A 44 20.44 6.25 -3.82
CA LEU A 44 19.16 5.60 -3.48
C LEU A 44 18.02 6.59 -3.18
N LYS A 45 18.33 7.84 -2.84
CA LYS A 45 17.32 8.91 -2.68
C LYS A 45 16.80 9.48 -3.99
N LYS A 46 17.50 9.25 -5.11
CA LYS A 46 17.10 9.80 -6.41
C LYS A 46 15.85 9.08 -6.92
N SER A 47 15.07 9.81 -7.71
CA SER A 47 13.91 9.27 -8.43
C SER A 47 14.31 8.09 -9.33
N TYR A 48 13.45 7.11 -9.55
CA TYR A 48 13.68 6.02 -10.53
C TYR A 48 14.05 6.58 -11.92
N VAL A 49 13.33 7.60 -12.40
CA VAL A 49 13.59 8.26 -13.69
C VAL A 49 15.01 8.83 -13.79
N THR A 50 15.56 9.31 -12.68
CA THR A 50 16.95 9.78 -12.62
C THR A 50 17.92 8.60 -12.55
N LEU A 51 17.62 7.59 -11.72
CA LEU A 51 18.45 6.40 -11.55
C LEU A 51 18.64 5.64 -12.86
N PHE A 52 17.58 5.41 -13.65
CA PHE A 52 17.70 4.77 -14.96
C PHE A 52 18.68 5.46 -15.92
N LYS A 53 18.84 6.78 -15.78
CA LYS A 53 19.76 7.59 -16.61
C LYS A 53 21.21 7.53 -16.11
N ILE A 54 21.41 7.52 -14.79
CA ILE A 54 22.75 7.61 -14.20
C ILE A 54 23.36 6.24 -13.89
N ALA A 55 22.55 5.21 -13.62
CA ALA A 55 23.01 3.88 -13.21
C ALA A 55 24.08 3.28 -14.17
N PRO A 56 23.99 3.41 -15.51
CA PRO A 56 25.04 2.93 -16.40
C PRO A 56 26.41 3.61 -16.25
N LYS A 57 26.49 4.70 -15.48
CA LYS A 57 27.70 5.48 -15.20
C LYS A 57 28.16 5.37 -13.74
N LEU A 58 27.42 4.67 -12.89
CA LEU A 58 27.79 4.48 -11.49
C LEU A 58 28.80 3.35 -11.38
N GLU A 59 29.91 3.58 -10.68
CA GLU A 59 31.03 2.65 -10.56
C GLU A 59 31.10 2.04 -9.16
N TYR A 60 30.03 1.35 -8.75
CA TYR A 60 30.01 0.60 -7.49
C TYR A 60 30.49 -0.83 -7.69
N SER A 61 31.40 -1.28 -6.82
CA SER A 61 31.81 -2.69 -6.76
C SER A 61 30.68 -3.57 -6.22
N ASN A 62 30.64 -4.84 -6.63
CA ASN A 62 29.70 -5.82 -6.08
C ASN A 62 29.77 -5.89 -4.55
N THR A 63 30.98 -5.78 -3.97
CA THR A 63 31.15 -5.74 -2.50
C THR A 63 30.45 -4.55 -1.85
N GLN A 64 30.51 -3.35 -2.45
CA GLN A 64 29.78 -2.18 -1.96
C GLN A 64 28.27 -2.40 -2.04
N LEU A 65 27.78 -2.93 -3.17
CA LEU A 65 26.35 -3.19 -3.36
C LEU A 65 25.82 -4.28 -2.42
N THR A 66 26.56 -5.37 -2.20
CA THR A 66 26.18 -6.42 -1.24
C THR A 66 26.14 -5.87 0.18
N ARG A 67 27.17 -5.15 0.62
CA ARG A 67 27.18 -4.57 1.97
C ARG A 67 26.06 -3.56 2.21
N MET A 68 25.69 -2.78 1.20
CA MET A 68 24.52 -1.90 1.30
C MET A 68 23.23 -2.70 1.41
N SER A 69 23.08 -3.80 0.65
CA SER A 69 21.92 -4.68 0.76
C SER A 69 21.82 -5.31 2.16
N ASP A 70 22.94 -5.81 2.70
CA ASP A 70 23.01 -6.35 4.06
C ASP A 70 22.63 -5.29 5.11
N TYR A 71 23.09 -4.05 4.91
CA TYR A 71 22.72 -2.92 5.77
C TYR A 71 21.23 -2.60 5.70
N LEU A 72 20.64 -2.52 4.50
CA LEU A 72 19.21 -2.25 4.34
C LEU A 72 18.35 -3.34 4.99
N ASN A 73 18.75 -4.61 4.88
CA ASN A 73 18.06 -5.73 5.52
C ASN A 73 18.15 -5.64 7.05
N GLN A 74 19.34 -5.42 7.61
CA GLN A 74 19.53 -5.26 9.06
C GLN A 74 18.76 -4.05 9.60
N ALA A 75 18.77 -2.93 8.87
CA ALA A 75 18.06 -1.72 9.26
C ALA A 75 16.54 -1.91 9.18
N LYS A 76 16.02 -2.61 8.17
CA LYS A 76 14.61 -3.02 8.08
C LYS A 76 14.20 -3.87 9.28
N GLU A 77 14.96 -4.92 9.59
CA GLU A 77 14.69 -5.81 10.73
C GLU A 77 14.70 -5.06 12.06
N TYR A 78 15.69 -4.19 12.26
CA TYR A 78 15.77 -3.35 13.45
C TYR A 78 14.56 -2.43 13.60
N CYS A 79 14.19 -1.71 12.54
CA CYS A 79 13.04 -0.83 12.52
C CYS A 79 11.73 -1.58 12.79
N ASP A 80 11.51 -2.71 12.10
CA ASP A 80 10.32 -3.54 12.25
C ASP A 80 10.17 -4.07 13.68
N GLN A 81 11.24 -4.63 14.26
CA GLN A 81 11.23 -5.11 15.64
C GLN A 81 10.93 -3.99 16.64
N ARG A 82 11.55 -2.83 16.48
CA ARG A 82 11.33 -1.68 17.36
C ARG A 82 9.87 -1.24 17.38
N PHE A 83 9.22 -1.14 16.21
CA PHE A 83 7.81 -0.73 16.15
C PHE A 83 6.84 -1.83 16.62
N LYS A 84 7.20 -3.11 16.45
CA LYS A 84 6.46 -4.24 17.06
C LYS A 84 6.55 -4.23 18.58
N GLU A 85 7.72 -3.96 19.15
CA GLU A 85 7.90 -3.77 20.59
C GLU A 85 7.10 -2.56 21.11
N THR A 86 7.11 -1.46 20.35
CA THR A 86 6.31 -0.26 20.64
C THR A 86 4.81 -0.59 20.67
N SER A 87 4.32 -1.34 19.68
CA SER A 87 2.94 -1.82 19.64
C SER A 87 2.60 -2.70 20.84
N GLY A 88 3.45 -3.69 21.15
CA GLY A 88 3.26 -4.59 22.30
C GLY A 88 3.27 -3.85 23.65
N ARG A 89 4.06 -2.78 23.78
CA ARG A 89 4.04 -1.90 24.96
C ARG A 89 2.69 -1.21 25.12
N TYR A 90 2.15 -0.61 24.05
CA TYR A 90 0.84 0.04 24.10
C TYR A 90 -0.30 -0.95 24.32
N GLU A 91 -0.19 -2.18 23.79
CA GLU A 91 -1.12 -3.27 24.10
C GLU A 91 -1.10 -3.62 25.59
N THR A 92 0.08 -3.80 26.16
CA THR A 92 0.26 -4.03 27.60
C THR A 92 -0.29 -2.88 28.45
N GLU A 93 -0.12 -1.62 28.02
CA GLU A 93 -0.72 -0.46 28.69
C GLU A 93 -2.26 -0.51 28.68
N VAL A 94 -2.86 -0.91 27.55
CA VAL A 94 -4.31 -1.09 27.43
C VAL A 94 -4.79 -2.20 28.35
N GLU A 95 -4.14 -3.37 28.34
CA GLU A 95 -4.51 -4.52 29.17
C GLU A 95 -4.42 -4.19 30.67
N ASN A 96 -3.32 -3.54 31.08
CA ASN A 96 -3.13 -3.11 32.46
C ASN A 96 -4.19 -2.10 32.90
N ALA A 97 -4.52 -1.13 32.04
CA ALA A 97 -5.56 -0.15 32.34
C ALA A 97 -6.96 -0.82 32.42
N GLN A 98 -7.26 -1.75 31.53
CA GLN A 98 -8.49 -2.55 31.56
C GLN A 98 -8.57 -3.45 32.81
N GLN A 99 -7.46 -4.02 33.26
CA GLN A 99 -7.41 -4.80 34.49
C GLN A 99 -7.70 -3.92 35.72
N LYS A 100 -7.11 -2.71 35.79
CA LYS A 100 -7.38 -1.74 36.87
C LYS A 100 -8.85 -1.31 36.91
N LEU A 101 -9.51 -1.18 35.76
CA LEU A 101 -10.95 -0.87 35.69
C LEU A 101 -11.85 -1.94 36.31
N LYS A 102 -11.38 -3.19 36.45
CA LYS A 102 -12.13 -4.28 37.10
C LYS A 102 -12.12 -4.18 38.63
N SER A 103 -11.30 -3.31 39.22
CA SER A 103 -11.27 -3.07 40.66
C SER A 103 -12.55 -2.34 41.13
N SER A 104 -13.12 -2.81 42.23
CA SER A 104 -14.33 -2.22 42.83
C SER A 104 -14.09 -0.91 43.57
N ASN A 105 -12.83 -0.47 43.74
CA ASN A 105 -12.45 0.67 44.57
C ASN A 105 -11.76 1.82 43.80
N ILE A 106 -12.27 2.16 42.61
CA ILE A 106 -11.75 3.27 41.78
C ILE A 106 -12.69 4.48 41.81
N THR A 107 -12.12 5.67 41.97
CA THR A 107 -12.84 6.94 41.89
C THR A 107 -13.25 7.26 40.45
N ALA A 108 -14.20 8.20 40.28
CA ALA A 108 -14.61 8.66 38.95
C ALA A 108 -13.45 9.31 38.17
N ALA A 109 -12.57 10.05 38.84
CA ALA A 109 -11.40 10.68 38.23
C ALA A 109 -10.36 9.65 37.77
N GLU A 110 -10.08 8.63 38.58
CA GLU A 110 -9.18 7.53 38.19
C GLU A 110 -9.74 6.72 37.02
N ARG A 111 -11.05 6.46 37.03
CA ARG A 111 -11.73 5.79 35.91
C ARG A 111 -11.58 6.59 34.62
N HIS A 112 -11.82 7.90 34.67
CA HIS A 112 -11.65 8.79 33.53
C HIS A 112 -10.20 8.77 32.99
N ASN A 113 -9.20 8.85 33.87
CA ASN A 113 -7.79 8.73 33.47
C ASN A 113 -7.48 7.39 32.79
N LEU A 114 -8.01 6.27 33.32
CA LEU A 114 -7.85 4.95 32.72
C LEU A 114 -8.51 4.86 31.33
N HIS A 115 -9.68 5.49 31.15
CA HIS A 115 -10.33 5.59 29.84
C HIS A 115 -9.45 6.37 28.85
N CYS A 116 -8.91 7.53 29.25
CA CYS A 116 -7.98 8.29 28.43
C CYS A 116 -6.74 7.47 28.05
N THR A 117 -6.16 6.73 29.00
CA THR A 117 -5.02 5.83 28.71
C THR A 117 -5.40 4.77 27.69
N ILE A 118 -6.51 4.05 27.88
CA ILE A 118 -6.95 3.00 26.94
C ILE A 118 -7.15 3.57 25.53
N GLN A 119 -7.84 4.70 25.42
CA GLN A 119 -8.09 5.36 24.14
C GLN A 119 -6.78 5.74 23.45
N ASN A 120 -5.90 6.44 24.17
CA ASN A 120 -4.68 6.99 23.61
C ASN A 120 -3.68 5.88 23.25
N SER A 121 -3.50 4.88 24.13
CA SER A 121 -2.63 3.75 23.86
C SER A 121 -3.16 2.89 22.69
N ARG A 122 -4.48 2.72 22.52
CA ARG A 122 -5.04 2.07 21.31
C ARG A 122 -4.72 2.84 20.03
N ALA A 123 -4.85 4.16 20.05
CA ALA A 123 -4.53 5.01 18.91
C ALA A 123 -3.04 4.95 18.56
N LEU A 124 -2.16 4.94 19.56
CA LEU A 124 -0.71 4.83 19.38
C LEU A 124 -0.29 3.43 18.91
N LYS A 125 -0.88 2.37 19.49
CA LYS A 125 -0.71 0.98 19.02
C LYS A 125 -1.04 0.85 17.54
N SER A 126 -2.21 1.35 17.14
CA SER A 126 -2.63 1.28 15.74
C SER A 126 -1.70 2.04 14.79
N GLN A 127 -1.09 3.14 15.24
CA GLN A 127 -0.09 3.86 14.45
C GLN A 127 1.20 3.05 14.33
N ALA A 128 1.67 2.46 15.43
CA ALA A 128 2.85 1.60 15.44
C ALA A 128 2.67 0.36 14.54
N ASP A 129 1.50 -0.29 14.60
CA ASP A 129 1.15 -1.42 13.73
C ASP A 129 1.22 -1.03 12.25
N VAL A 130 0.62 0.11 11.86
CA VAL A 130 0.63 0.56 10.46
C VAL A 130 2.06 0.86 9.97
N ILE A 131 2.90 1.44 10.83
CA ILE A 131 4.30 1.72 10.50
C ILE A 131 5.10 0.43 10.33
N ALA A 132 4.99 -0.50 11.28
CA ALA A 132 5.69 -1.79 11.26
C ALA A 132 5.27 -2.66 10.07
N ASP A 133 3.97 -2.84 9.88
CA ASP A 133 3.44 -3.83 8.93
C ASP A 133 3.43 -3.32 7.49
N HIS A 134 3.57 -2.01 7.27
CA HIS A 134 3.46 -1.44 5.92
C HIS A 134 4.54 -0.40 5.59
N ALA A 135 4.63 0.70 6.35
CA ALA A 135 5.50 1.80 5.95
C ALA A 135 6.98 1.41 5.92
N ILE A 136 7.47 0.71 6.96
CA ILE A 136 8.85 0.22 7.05
C ILE A 136 9.15 -0.77 5.90
N PRO A 137 8.38 -1.85 5.71
CA PRO A 137 8.59 -2.77 4.60
C PRO A 137 8.68 -2.07 3.25
N VAL A 138 7.68 -1.24 2.92
CA VAL A 138 7.62 -0.51 1.64
C VAL A 138 8.87 0.35 1.43
N ALA A 139 9.30 1.08 2.46
CA ALA A 139 10.43 1.99 2.34
C ALA A 139 11.76 1.28 2.11
N TYR A 140 12.01 0.20 2.85
CA TYR A 140 13.23 -0.59 2.67
C TYR A 140 13.20 -1.43 1.40
N ASP A 141 12.05 -1.97 1.02
CA ASP A 141 11.88 -2.71 -0.24
C ASP A 141 12.11 -1.78 -1.44
N ASN A 142 11.68 -0.51 -1.37
CA ASN A 142 12.01 0.49 -2.39
C ASN A 142 13.51 0.82 -2.44
N LYS A 143 14.17 1.03 -1.30
CA LYS A 143 15.63 1.26 -1.25
C LYS A 143 16.39 0.06 -1.83
N GLN A 144 15.97 -1.16 -1.49
CA GLN A 144 16.52 -2.39 -2.02
C GLN A 144 16.30 -2.48 -3.54
N ALA A 145 15.10 -2.16 -4.03
CA ALA A 145 14.81 -2.14 -5.46
C ALA A 145 15.63 -1.09 -6.23
N LYS A 146 15.90 0.08 -5.65
CA LYS A 146 16.80 1.08 -6.24
C LYS A 146 18.26 0.60 -6.26
N LEU A 147 18.69 -0.16 -5.25
CA LEU A 147 20.00 -0.78 -5.21
C LEU A 147 20.16 -1.86 -6.28
N ASP A 148 19.13 -2.69 -6.46
CA ASP A 148 19.10 -3.73 -7.50
C ASP A 148 19.08 -3.10 -8.90
N LEU A 149 18.39 -1.97 -9.09
CA LEU A 149 18.47 -1.18 -10.32
C LEU A 149 19.91 -0.73 -10.62
N ILE A 150 20.60 -0.14 -9.66
CA ILE A 150 22.00 0.27 -9.84
C ILE A 150 22.87 -0.92 -10.25
N ARG A 151 22.60 -2.11 -9.68
CA ARG A 151 23.35 -3.35 -9.94
C ARG A 151 23.09 -3.93 -11.32
N GLU A 152 21.83 -4.03 -11.73
CA GLU A 152 21.41 -4.90 -12.84
C GLU A 152 21.00 -4.13 -14.10
N TRP A 153 20.48 -2.91 -13.96
CA TRP A 153 20.00 -2.10 -15.09
C TRP A 153 21.05 -1.90 -16.19
N PRO A 154 22.36 -1.71 -15.93
CA PRO A 154 23.34 -1.54 -17.00
C PRO A 154 23.42 -2.73 -17.97
N ALA A 155 23.20 -3.96 -17.47
CA ALA A 155 23.17 -5.16 -18.30
C ALA A 155 21.84 -5.26 -19.06
N GLN A 156 20.71 -5.12 -18.35
CA GLN A 156 19.36 -5.15 -18.92
C GLN A 156 19.20 -4.08 -20.02
N LEU A 157 19.73 -2.87 -19.82
CA LEU A 157 19.69 -1.79 -20.80
C LEU A 157 20.40 -2.16 -22.11
N LYS A 158 21.48 -2.96 -22.05
CA LYS A 158 22.15 -3.45 -23.26
C LYS A 158 21.27 -4.45 -24.01
N GLU A 159 20.61 -5.35 -23.29
CA GLU A 159 19.68 -6.33 -23.84
C GLU A 159 18.45 -5.66 -24.46
N ILE A 160 17.82 -4.71 -23.76
CA ILE A 160 16.69 -3.91 -24.27
C ILE A 160 17.08 -3.16 -25.54
N ARG A 161 18.27 -2.55 -25.57
CA ARG A 161 18.75 -1.86 -26.78
C ARG A 161 19.03 -2.83 -27.92
N GLN A 162 19.48 -4.05 -27.61
CA GLN A 162 19.68 -5.09 -28.62
C GLN A 162 18.33 -5.55 -29.19
N SER A 163 17.36 -5.84 -28.33
CA SER A 163 16.02 -6.27 -28.76
C SER A 163 15.30 -5.22 -29.61
N ILE A 164 15.50 -3.92 -29.31
CA ILE A 164 15.02 -2.82 -30.15
C ILE A 164 15.70 -2.82 -31.53
N ARG A 165 17.01 -3.07 -31.60
CA ARG A 165 17.76 -3.07 -32.86
C ARG A 165 17.38 -4.22 -33.78
N ASP A 166 17.19 -5.41 -33.23
CA ASP A 166 16.84 -6.61 -34.00
C ASP A 166 15.32 -6.83 -34.15
N GLY A 167 14.50 -6.03 -33.47
CA GLY A 167 13.04 -6.08 -33.55
C GLY A 167 12.40 -7.19 -32.72
N SER A 168 13.19 -8.01 -32.01
CA SER A 168 12.68 -9.12 -31.20
C SER A 168 11.74 -8.67 -30.07
N TYR A 169 11.83 -7.42 -29.63
CA TYR A 169 10.93 -6.84 -28.63
C TYR A 169 9.44 -6.86 -29.05
N LEU A 170 9.12 -7.00 -30.34
CA LEU A 170 7.74 -7.10 -30.81
C LEU A 170 7.13 -8.50 -30.57
N HIS A 171 7.95 -9.54 -30.42
CA HIS A 171 7.48 -10.93 -30.25
C HIS A 171 7.07 -11.28 -28.81
N ARG A 172 7.31 -10.37 -27.86
CA ARG A 172 6.83 -10.52 -26.48
C ARG A 172 5.31 -10.52 -26.42
N GLN A 173 4.77 -11.06 -25.34
CA GLN A 173 3.33 -11.04 -25.07
C GLN A 173 2.83 -9.58 -25.05
N TRP A 174 1.84 -9.30 -25.90
CA TRP A 174 1.26 -7.96 -26.12
C TRP A 174 2.27 -6.89 -26.57
N GLY A 175 3.34 -7.31 -27.27
CA GLY A 175 4.41 -6.43 -27.71
C GLY A 175 4.05 -5.47 -28.85
N ASP A 176 3.17 -5.88 -29.75
CA ASP A 176 2.71 -5.02 -30.84
C ASP A 176 1.59 -4.09 -30.38
N VAL A 177 1.93 -2.81 -30.24
CA VAL A 177 1.00 -1.75 -29.81
C VAL A 177 0.10 -1.23 -30.94
N LYS A 178 0.32 -1.67 -32.19
CA LYS A 178 -0.60 -1.36 -33.30
C LYS A 178 -1.92 -2.10 -33.14
N ASP A 179 -1.88 -3.27 -32.52
CA ASP A 179 -3.03 -4.15 -32.36
C ASP A 179 -3.93 -3.77 -31.19
N ILE A 180 -3.57 -2.78 -30.35
CA ILE A 180 -4.40 -2.30 -29.25
C ILE A 180 -5.83 -1.99 -29.75
N GLY A 181 -6.82 -2.62 -29.12
CA GLY A 181 -8.24 -2.60 -29.51
C GLY A 181 -8.69 -3.85 -30.27
N PHE A 182 -7.74 -4.64 -30.79
CA PHE A 182 -7.97 -5.89 -31.53
C PHE A 182 -7.35 -7.11 -30.85
N ARG A 183 -6.59 -6.91 -29.77
CA ARG A 183 -5.96 -8.01 -29.03
C ARG A 183 -7.00 -8.73 -28.19
N ARG A 184 -6.85 -10.05 -28.09
CA ARG A 184 -7.62 -10.84 -27.13
C ARG A 184 -6.79 -11.02 -25.86
N ILE A 185 -6.92 -10.07 -24.93
CA ILE A 185 -6.23 -10.14 -23.64
C ILE A 185 -6.85 -11.23 -22.76
N GLU A 186 -8.17 -11.19 -22.60
CA GLU A 186 -8.93 -12.20 -21.87
C GLU A 186 -10.37 -12.25 -22.43
N THR A 187 -10.99 -13.43 -22.39
CA THR A 187 -12.38 -13.59 -22.85
C THR A 187 -13.39 -13.37 -21.72
N GLY A 188 -14.64 -13.03 -22.06
CA GLY A 188 -15.77 -12.98 -21.11
C GLY A 188 -15.84 -11.75 -20.19
N GLN A 189 -15.19 -10.62 -20.52
CA GLN A 189 -15.33 -9.37 -19.74
C GLN A 189 -16.79 -8.99 -19.44
N LYS A 190 -17.73 -9.30 -20.35
CA LYS A 190 -19.17 -9.07 -20.18
C LYS A 190 -19.80 -9.89 -19.05
N ASP A 191 -19.25 -11.07 -18.77
CA ASP A 191 -19.78 -11.98 -17.76
C ASP A 191 -19.54 -11.43 -16.33
N ASP A 192 -18.59 -10.51 -16.19
CA ASP A 192 -18.23 -9.90 -14.90
C ASP A 192 -19.15 -8.76 -14.46
N ILE A 193 -19.96 -8.19 -15.37
CA ILE A 193 -20.79 -7.02 -15.09
C ILE A 193 -21.71 -7.26 -13.88
N LYS A 194 -22.43 -8.38 -13.89
CA LYS A 194 -23.35 -8.74 -12.80
C LYS A 194 -22.62 -8.93 -11.47
N THR A 195 -21.42 -9.52 -11.52
CA THR A 195 -20.59 -9.72 -10.32
C THR A 195 -20.11 -8.39 -9.74
N GLY A 196 -19.71 -7.45 -10.60
CA GLY A 196 -19.35 -6.08 -10.21
C GLY A 196 -20.50 -5.30 -9.58
N GLU A 197 -21.68 -5.34 -10.23
CA GLU A 197 -22.90 -4.70 -9.70
C GLU A 197 -23.26 -5.23 -8.31
N GLU A 198 -23.18 -6.55 -8.12
CA GLU A 198 -23.45 -7.17 -6.82
C GLU A 198 -22.41 -6.77 -5.77
N ALA A 199 -21.12 -6.75 -6.12
CA ALA A 199 -20.06 -6.29 -5.23
C ALA A 199 -20.30 -4.85 -4.76
N ILE A 200 -20.65 -3.94 -5.69
CA ILE A 200 -20.99 -2.55 -5.38
C ILE A 200 -22.21 -2.48 -4.46
N ARG A 201 -23.26 -3.26 -4.75
CA ARG A 201 -24.46 -3.31 -3.92
C ARG A 201 -24.13 -3.71 -2.49
N GLN A 202 -23.31 -4.75 -2.30
CA GLN A 202 -22.88 -5.21 -0.98
C GLN A 202 -22.02 -4.17 -0.26
N MET A 203 -21.07 -3.52 -0.95
CA MET A 203 -20.26 -2.45 -0.38
C MET A 203 -21.10 -1.25 0.07
N LYS A 204 -22.14 -0.88 -0.70
CA LYS A 204 -23.09 0.18 -0.34
C LYS A 204 -23.95 -0.21 0.86
N LEU A 205 -24.50 -1.43 0.88
CA LEU A 205 -25.35 -1.92 1.99
C LEU A 205 -24.58 -2.09 3.30
N SER A 206 -23.30 -2.47 3.24
CA SER A 206 -22.43 -2.62 4.41
C SER A 206 -21.85 -1.29 4.93
N GLY A 207 -22.08 -0.17 4.24
CA GLY A 207 -21.54 1.14 4.60
C GLY A 207 -20.03 1.25 4.40
N LEU A 208 -19.42 0.33 3.65
CA LEU A 208 -17.99 0.27 3.38
C LEU A 208 -17.57 1.13 2.18
N MET A 209 -18.53 1.61 1.37
CA MET A 209 -18.25 2.55 0.29
C MET A 209 -18.21 3.99 0.82
N PRO A 210 -17.11 4.74 0.64
CA PRO A 210 -17.06 6.16 0.94
C PRO A 210 -18.15 6.93 0.17
N LYS A 211 -18.50 8.12 0.68
CA LYS A 211 -19.41 9.01 -0.05
C LYS A 211 -18.79 9.39 -1.39
N GLU A 212 -19.59 9.49 -2.43
CA GLU A 212 -19.14 9.96 -3.74
C GLU A 212 -18.90 11.48 -3.72
N VAL A 213 -17.99 11.98 -4.56
CA VAL A 213 -17.79 13.42 -4.77
C VAL A 213 -18.94 13.99 -5.60
N GLU A 214 -19.66 14.97 -5.05
CA GLU A 214 -20.84 15.57 -5.70
C GLU A 214 -20.48 16.60 -6.79
N ASN A 215 -19.26 17.15 -6.79
CA ASN A 215 -18.85 18.17 -7.74
C ASN A 215 -18.76 17.58 -9.16
N LYS A 216 -19.71 17.97 -10.02
CA LYS A 216 -19.83 17.47 -11.40
C LYS A 216 -18.63 17.82 -12.29
N GLU A 217 -17.92 18.91 -12.04
CA GLU A 217 -16.73 19.28 -12.81
C GLU A 217 -15.61 18.26 -12.58
N ILE A 218 -15.37 17.91 -11.31
CA ILE A 218 -14.37 16.91 -10.92
C ILE A 218 -14.73 15.55 -11.50
N VAL A 219 -15.98 15.10 -11.30
CA VAL A 219 -16.44 13.80 -11.80
C VAL A 219 -16.36 13.75 -13.32
N SER A 220 -16.88 14.76 -14.02
CA SER A 220 -16.85 14.80 -15.49
C SER A 220 -15.42 14.82 -16.04
N TYR A 221 -14.50 15.50 -15.36
CA TYR A 221 -13.09 15.51 -15.75
C TYR A 221 -12.46 14.11 -15.64
N VAL A 222 -12.59 13.46 -14.48
CA VAL A 222 -12.00 12.13 -14.26
C VAL A 222 -12.62 11.10 -15.22
N THR A 223 -13.94 11.13 -15.39
CA THR A 223 -14.64 10.29 -16.37
C THR A 223 -14.16 10.54 -17.80
N LYS A 224 -13.89 11.79 -18.19
CA LYS A 224 -13.35 12.13 -19.52
C LYS A 224 -11.97 11.50 -19.75
N VAL A 225 -11.05 11.62 -18.78
CA VAL A 225 -9.71 11.03 -18.89
C VAL A 225 -9.80 9.50 -18.98
N ALA A 226 -10.56 8.87 -18.09
CA ALA A 226 -10.74 7.42 -18.05
C ALA A 226 -11.38 6.88 -19.34
N ASN A 227 -12.44 7.52 -19.84
CA ASN A 227 -13.08 7.11 -21.11
C ASN A 227 -12.16 7.30 -22.31
N LYS A 228 -11.31 8.34 -22.32
CA LYS A 228 -10.30 8.51 -23.37
C LYS A 228 -9.31 7.34 -23.38
N ILE A 229 -8.90 6.85 -22.21
CA ILE A 229 -8.01 5.68 -22.10
C ILE A 229 -8.75 4.41 -22.51
N ALA A 230 -9.96 4.19 -22.02
CA ALA A 230 -10.77 3.02 -22.36
C ALA A 230 -11.10 2.92 -23.87
N ALA A 231 -11.37 4.05 -24.54
CA ALA A 231 -11.57 4.09 -25.98
C ALA A 231 -10.30 3.75 -26.78
N ASN A 232 -9.14 3.73 -26.12
CA ASN A 232 -7.82 3.45 -26.69
C ASN A 232 -7.19 2.21 -26.03
N SER A 233 -8.00 1.28 -25.53
CA SER A 233 -7.56 0.04 -24.88
C SER A 233 -8.23 -1.20 -25.47
N ASP A 234 -7.91 -2.38 -24.92
CA ASP A 234 -8.57 -3.65 -25.25
C ASP A 234 -9.84 -3.90 -24.38
N LEU A 235 -10.47 -2.84 -23.85
CA LEU A 235 -11.71 -2.95 -23.08
C LEU A 235 -12.90 -3.14 -24.02
N LEU A 236 -13.71 -4.18 -23.74
CA LEU A 236 -14.85 -4.60 -24.58
C LEU A 236 -16.22 -4.34 -23.93
N ILE A 237 -16.22 -3.68 -22.79
CA ILE A 237 -17.38 -3.38 -21.96
C ILE A 237 -17.42 -1.89 -21.59
N PRO A 238 -18.60 -1.35 -21.22
CA PRO A 238 -18.68 0.02 -20.72
C PRO A 238 -17.82 0.23 -19.47
N LEU A 239 -17.20 1.41 -19.38
CA LEU A 239 -16.50 1.85 -18.19
C LEU A 239 -17.41 2.73 -17.33
N HIS A 240 -17.48 2.42 -16.04
CA HIS A 240 -18.20 3.19 -15.03
C HIS A 240 -17.19 3.75 -14.04
N VAL A 241 -17.10 5.08 -13.96
CA VAL A 241 -16.12 5.75 -13.11
C VAL A 241 -16.83 6.44 -11.95
N THR A 242 -16.37 6.16 -10.73
CA THR A 242 -16.89 6.78 -9.50
C THR A 242 -15.75 7.47 -8.77
N VAL A 243 -15.93 8.74 -8.42
CA VAL A 243 -14.96 9.46 -7.58
C VAL A 243 -15.44 9.42 -6.13
N LEU A 244 -14.63 8.82 -5.27
CA LEU A 244 -14.91 8.63 -3.86
C LEU A 244 -14.28 9.76 -3.03
N ASN A 245 -15.03 10.31 -2.10
CA ASN A 245 -14.59 11.35 -1.18
C ASN A 245 -13.90 10.72 0.03
N SER A 246 -12.71 10.14 -0.19
CA SER A 246 -11.80 9.76 0.88
C SER A 246 -10.40 10.34 0.66
N LYS A 247 -9.69 10.55 1.77
CA LYS A 247 -8.33 11.11 1.77
C LYS A 247 -7.26 10.10 1.35
N GLU A 248 -7.61 8.83 1.21
CA GLU A 248 -6.66 7.80 0.82
C GLU A 248 -6.15 8.05 -0.59
N ILE A 249 -4.86 7.82 -0.81
CA ILE A 249 -4.28 7.85 -2.15
C ILE A 249 -4.50 6.48 -2.77
N ASN A 250 -5.62 6.31 -3.47
CA ASN A 250 -5.93 5.04 -4.11
C ASN A 250 -6.83 5.19 -5.35
N ALA A 251 -6.78 4.17 -6.21
CA ALA A 251 -7.80 3.85 -7.19
C ALA A 251 -7.91 2.33 -7.27
N PHE A 252 -9.07 1.81 -7.64
CA PHE A 252 -9.25 0.37 -7.79
C PHE A 252 -10.34 0.05 -8.81
N ALA A 253 -10.21 -1.12 -9.44
CA ALA A 253 -11.21 -1.68 -10.32
C ALA A 253 -11.95 -2.87 -9.70
N LEU A 254 -13.27 -2.92 -9.89
CA LEU A 254 -14.08 -4.11 -9.66
C LEU A 254 -14.38 -4.82 -10.99
N PRO A 255 -14.69 -6.14 -10.97
CA PRO A 255 -15.08 -6.87 -12.17
C PRO A 255 -16.20 -6.14 -12.92
N GLY A 256 -16.20 -6.16 -14.25
CA GLY A 256 -17.30 -5.62 -15.04
C GLY A 256 -17.21 -4.13 -15.39
N GLY A 257 -16.03 -3.52 -15.27
CA GLY A 257 -15.78 -2.17 -15.80
C GLY A 257 -16.05 -1.05 -14.81
N PHE A 258 -16.10 -1.33 -13.52
CA PHE A 258 -16.28 -0.31 -12.49
C PHE A 258 -14.93 0.12 -11.92
N VAL A 259 -14.58 1.39 -12.10
CA VAL A 259 -13.34 2.00 -11.59
C VAL A 259 -13.68 3.07 -10.57
N PHE A 260 -13.02 2.99 -9.43
CA PHE A 260 -13.16 3.91 -8.31
C PHE A 260 -11.87 4.70 -8.14
N VAL A 261 -12.00 6.01 -7.96
CA VAL A 261 -10.86 6.92 -7.77
C VAL A 261 -11.07 7.70 -6.48
N GLU A 262 -10.14 7.58 -5.54
CA GLU A 262 -10.22 8.32 -4.28
C GLU A 262 -9.78 9.78 -4.46
N ARG A 263 -10.41 10.69 -3.72
CA ARG A 263 -10.05 12.13 -3.71
C ARG A 263 -8.58 12.33 -3.37
N GLY A 264 -8.02 11.56 -2.44
CA GLY A 264 -6.60 11.63 -2.08
C GLY A 264 -5.66 11.38 -3.26
N LEU A 265 -6.04 10.50 -4.20
CA LEU A 265 -5.27 10.30 -5.43
C LEU A 265 -5.28 11.54 -6.33
N LEU A 266 -6.44 12.17 -6.49
CA LEU A 266 -6.56 13.42 -7.27
C LEU A 266 -5.78 14.56 -6.61
N GLU A 267 -5.68 14.57 -5.28
CA GLU A 267 -4.85 15.51 -4.54
C GLU A 267 -3.36 15.24 -4.74
N ALA A 268 -2.95 13.97 -4.78
CA ALA A 268 -1.57 13.55 -4.91
C ALA A 268 -1.01 13.69 -6.33
N ALA A 269 -1.81 13.49 -7.38
CA ALA A 269 -1.33 13.63 -8.76
C ALA A 269 -0.86 15.07 -9.07
N ASP A 270 0.33 15.21 -9.66
CA ASP A 270 0.94 16.50 -10.00
C ASP A 270 0.60 16.96 -11.43
N ASP A 271 0.32 16.01 -12.31
CA ASP A 271 -0.08 16.26 -13.70
C ASP A 271 -1.11 15.23 -14.21
N GLU A 272 -1.67 15.50 -15.40
CA GLU A 272 -2.69 14.64 -16.00
C GLU A 272 -2.14 13.28 -16.43
N SER A 273 -0.86 13.21 -16.83
CA SER A 273 -0.25 11.95 -17.26
C SER A 273 -0.01 10.98 -16.11
N GLU A 274 0.22 11.46 -14.89
CA GLU A 274 0.23 10.64 -13.68
C GLU A 274 -1.14 10.01 -13.42
N LEU A 275 -2.20 10.81 -13.44
CA LEU A 275 -3.57 10.32 -13.31
C LEU A 275 -3.93 9.33 -14.43
N ALA A 276 -3.55 9.64 -15.67
CA ALA A 276 -3.79 8.77 -16.82
C ALA A 276 -3.02 7.45 -16.72
N GLY A 277 -1.81 7.46 -16.16
CA GLY A 277 -1.03 6.26 -15.86
C GLY A 277 -1.78 5.33 -14.89
N VAL A 278 -2.25 5.87 -13.76
CA VAL A 278 -3.02 5.08 -12.78
C VAL A 278 -4.34 4.58 -13.37
N LEU A 279 -5.08 5.41 -14.10
CA LEU A 279 -6.32 4.97 -14.74
C LEU A 279 -6.06 3.90 -15.81
N GLY A 280 -4.96 3.99 -16.55
CA GLY A 280 -4.53 2.96 -17.50
C GLY A 280 -4.24 1.63 -16.81
N HIS A 281 -3.59 1.67 -15.65
CA HIS A 281 -3.36 0.51 -14.79
C HIS A 281 -4.67 -0.15 -14.32
N GLU A 282 -5.60 0.62 -13.77
CA GLU A 282 -6.89 0.10 -13.29
C GLU A 282 -7.74 -0.47 -14.43
N ILE A 283 -7.79 0.20 -15.58
CA ILE A 283 -8.48 -0.31 -16.78
C ILE A 283 -7.85 -1.63 -17.23
N SER A 284 -6.53 -1.80 -17.08
CA SER A 284 -5.85 -3.05 -17.44
C SER A 284 -6.24 -4.22 -16.55
N HIS A 285 -6.47 -3.99 -15.25
CA HIS A 285 -7.04 -5.01 -14.36
C HIS A 285 -8.43 -5.48 -14.82
N VAL A 286 -9.27 -4.57 -15.31
CA VAL A 286 -10.58 -4.92 -15.90
C VAL A 286 -10.40 -5.73 -17.18
N VAL A 287 -9.58 -5.24 -18.10
CA VAL A 287 -9.33 -5.87 -19.40
C VAL A 287 -8.84 -7.31 -19.24
N ALA A 288 -7.92 -7.53 -18.30
CA ALA A 288 -7.33 -8.85 -18.02
C ALA A 288 -8.14 -9.70 -17.03
N ARG A 289 -9.30 -9.20 -16.57
CA ARG A 289 -10.20 -9.84 -15.61
C ARG A 289 -9.51 -10.27 -14.31
N HIS A 290 -8.55 -9.47 -13.81
CA HIS A 290 -7.78 -9.80 -12.62
C HIS A 290 -8.67 -9.94 -11.37
N GLY A 291 -9.66 -9.06 -11.20
CA GLY A 291 -10.63 -9.16 -10.10
C GLY A 291 -11.43 -10.46 -10.13
N HIS A 292 -11.90 -10.88 -11.32
CA HIS A 292 -12.60 -12.16 -11.49
C HIS A 292 -11.71 -13.35 -11.13
N LYS A 293 -10.48 -13.39 -11.66
CA LYS A 293 -9.50 -14.46 -11.39
C LYS A 293 -9.14 -14.54 -9.91
N LEU A 294 -9.06 -13.41 -9.21
CA LEU A 294 -8.87 -13.37 -7.77
C LEU A 294 -10.09 -13.93 -7.02
N MET A 295 -11.30 -13.58 -7.44
CA MET A 295 -12.53 -14.12 -6.86
C MET A 295 -12.67 -15.63 -7.05
N GLU A 296 -12.30 -16.16 -8.22
CA GLU A 296 -12.33 -17.60 -8.49
C GLU A 296 -11.34 -18.37 -7.59
N LYS A 297 -10.17 -17.78 -7.33
CA LYS A 297 -9.14 -18.36 -6.45
C LYS A 297 -9.48 -18.21 -4.97
N ALA A 298 -10.32 -17.24 -4.61
CA ALA A 298 -10.81 -17.08 -3.25
C ALA A 298 -11.85 -18.16 -2.93
N THR A 299 -11.45 -19.20 -2.19
CA THR A 299 -12.37 -20.27 -1.80
C THR A 299 -13.44 -19.73 -0.84
N ILE A 300 -14.69 -20.19 -0.96
CA ILE A 300 -15.81 -19.85 -0.05
C ILE A 300 -15.42 -19.95 1.45
N ALA A 301 -14.49 -20.85 1.79
CA ALA A 301 -13.95 -21.01 3.14
C ALA A 301 -13.24 -19.76 3.70
N SER A 302 -12.53 -18.97 2.88
CA SER A 302 -11.87 -17.73 3.35
C SER A 302 -12.89 -16.63 3.64
N ILE A 303 -13.92 -16.51 2.81
CA ILE A 303 -15.04 -15.57 2.98
C ILE A 303 -15.83 -15.91 4.25
N VAL A 304 -16.14 -17.18 4.49
CA VAL A 304 -16.87 -17.63 5.69
C VAL A 304 -16.06 -17.48 6.97
N TYR A 305 -14.75 -17.80 6.93
CA TYR A 305 -13.87 -17.66 8.10
C TYR A 305 -13.71 -16.18 8.53
N GLN A 306 -13.64 -15.26 7.57
CA GLN A 306 -13.50 -13.83 7.84
C GLN A 306 -14.83 -13.19 8.27
N ALA A 307 -15.95 -13.59 7.67
CA ALA A 307 -17.28 -13.16 8.13
C ALA A 307 -17.55 -13.63 9.58
N ALA A 308 -17.10 -14.84 9.94
CA ALA A 308 -17.18 -15.34 11.31
C ALA A 308 -16.29 -14.56 12.28
N GLN A 309 -15.11 -14.09 11.87
CA GLN A 309 -14.26 -13.24 12.71
C GLN A 309 -14.85 -11.85 12.94
N VAL A 310 -15.38 -11.20 11.90
CA VAL A 310 -16.08 -9.91 12.03
C VAL A 310 -17.31 -10.05 12.94
N ALA A 311 -18.09 -11.12 12.77
CA ALA A 311 -19.23 -11.41 13.63
C ALA A 311 -18.80 -11.70 15.08
N ALA A 312 -17.72 -12.46 15.29
CA ALA A 312 -17.20 -12.75 16.62
C ALA A 312 -16.71 -11.48 17.34
N ILE A 313 -16.06 -10.56 16.63
CA ILE A 313 -15.59 -9.27 17.18
C ILE A 313 -16.79 -8.39 17.57
N LEU A 314 -17.82 -8.31 16.74
CA LEU A 314 -19.06 -7.57 17.02
C LEU A 314 -19.86 -8.18 18.19
N LEU A 315 -19.89 -9.51 18.31
CA LEU A 315 -20.67 -10.23 19.32
C LEU A 315 -19.97 -10.33 20.68
N THR A 316 -18.63 -10.28 20.73
CA THR A 316 -17.86 -10.43 21.98
C THR A 316 -17.47 -9.10 22.62
N GLY A 317 -17.77 -7.95 22.00
CA GLY A 317 -17.34 -6.64 22.49
C GLY A 317 -15.81 -6.50 22.53
N GLY A 318 -15.09 -7.38 21.82
CA GLY A 318 -13.65 -7.30 21.65
C GLY A 318 -13.29 -6.00 20.96
N ALA A 319 -12.23 -5.34 21.42
CA ALA A 319 -11.71 -4.17 20.74
C ALA A 319 -11.30 -4.59 19.32
N ALA A 320 -12.18 -4.36 18.35
CA ALA A 320 -11.76 -4.31 16.96
C ALA A 320 -10.62 -3.31 16.95
N GLY A 321 -9.39 -3.80 16.72
CA GLY A 321 -8.24 -2.94 16.59
C GLY A 321 -8.61 -1.88 15.55
N ILE A 322 -8.22 -0.63 15.79
CA ILE A 322 -8.44 0.45 14.84
C ILE A 322 -7.93 0.04 13.43
N GLY A 323 -6.92 -0.83 13.36
CA GLY A 323 -6.48 -1.51 12.13
C GLY A 323 -7.55 -2.37 11.43
N THR A 324 -8.43 -3.09 12.15
CA THR A 324 -9.58 -3.83 11.59
C THR A 324 -10.65 -2.87 11.06
N TYR A 325 -10.86 -1.73 11.70
CA TYR A 325 -11.77 -0.69 11.20
C TYR A 325 -11.25 -0.05 9.90
N TYR A 326 -9.95 0.28 9.83
CA TYR A 326 -9.33 0.77 8.59
C TYR A 326 -9.28 -0.30 7.49
N ALA A 327 -9.07 -1.58 7.85
CA ALA A 327 -9.10 -2.71 6.91
C ALA A 327 -10.50 -2.97 6.33
N LEU A 328 -11.56 -2.73 7.13
CA LEU A 328 -12.94 -2.78 6.66
C LEU A 328 -13.27 -1.57 5.76
N GLN A 329 -12.74 -0.39 6.07
CA GLN A 329 -13.14 0.86 5.43
C GLN A 329 -12.63 1.05 3.98
N TYR A 330 -11.54 0.39 3.56
CA TYR A 330 -10.87 0.73 2.29
C TYR A 330 -10.35 -0.45 1.44
N GLY A 331 -11.21 -1.44 1.14
CA GLY A 331 -11.21 -1.91 -0.25
C GLY A 331 -11.22 -3.40 -0.58
N PHE A 332 -11.03 -4.35 0.35
CA PHE A 332 -11.18 -5.78 0.00
C PHE A 332 -11.83 -6.68 1.07
N TYR A 333 -11.91 -6.24 2.33
CA TYR A 333 -12.60 -7.00 3.38
C TYR A 333 -14.14 -7.03 3.22
N GLY A 334 -14.74 -6.01 2.58
CA GLY A 334 -16.19 -5.96 2.31
C GLY A 334 -16.72 -7.06 1.39
N LEU A 335 -15.82 -7.77 0.71
CA LEU A 335 -16.10 -8.95 -0.13
C LEU A 335 -15.68 -10.27 0.56
N GLY A 336 -15.25 -10.23 1.83
CA GLY A 336 -14.63 -11.37 2.52
C GLY A 336 -13.21 -11.71 2.02
N LEU A 337 -12.58 -10.81 1.26
CA LEU A 337 -11.27 -11.03 0.62
C LEU A 337 -10.16 -10.38 1.45
N ALA A 338 -9.91 -10.96 2.62
CA ALA A 338 -8.69 -10.73 3.39
C ALA A 338 -7.53 -11.56 2.83
N LEU A 339 -7.25 -11.44 1.53
CA LEU A 339 -6.13 -12.17 0.97
C LEU A 339 -4.86 -11.39 1.27
N ASN A 340 -3.90 -12.04 1.95
CA ASN A 340 -2.51 -11.62 1.87
C ASN A 340 -2.07 -11.90 0.42
N LEU A 341 -2.41 -10.99 -0.49
CA LEU A 341 -2.24 -11.13 -1.94
C LEU A 341 -0.78 -11.43 -2.31
N SER A 342 0.16 -10.97 -1.48
CA SER A 342 1.60 -11.25 -1.55
C SER A 342 1.95 -12.75 -1.46
N LEU A 343 1.14 -13.57 -0.78
CA LEU A 343 1.40 -15.01 -0.61
C LEU A 343 0.96 -15.86 -1.82
N LEU A 344 0.18 -15.31 -2.76
CA LEU A 344 -0.39 -16.10 -3.85
C LEU A 344 0.46 -16.13 -5.12
N GLY A 345 1.51 -15.30 -5.25
CA GLY A 345 2.35 -15.17 -6.46
C GLY A 345 1.63 -14.57 -7.68
N VAL A 346 0.37 -14.96 -7.90
CA VAL A 346 -0.60 -14.49 -8.91
C VAL A 346 -0.80 -12.97 -8.87
N SER A 347 -0.72 -12.36 -7.69
CA SER A 347 -0.86 -10.90 -7.57
C SER A 347 0.25 -10.16 -8.31
N ARG A 348 1.49 -10.69 -8.32
CA ARG A 348 2.63 -10.00 -8.92
C ARG A 348 2.54 -10.02 -10.45
N ASP A 349 2.18 -11.17 -11.02
CA ASP A 349 1.98 -11.32 -12.46
C ASP A 349 0.86 -10.41 -12.97
N PHE A 350 -0.21 -10.25 -12.18
CA PHE A 350 -1.30 -9.34 -12.49
C PHE A 350 -0.88 -7.88 -12.49
N GLU A 351 -0.06 -7.46 -11.52
CA GLU A 351 0.50 -6.10 -11.51
C GLU A 351 1.43 -5.86 -12.71
N LEU A 352 2.35 -6.78 -13.02
CA LEU A 352 3.25 -6.64 -14.18
C LEU A 352 2.49 -6.57 -15.50
N GLN A 353 1.45 -7.40 -15.65
CA GLN A 353 0.55 -7.36 -16.81
C GLN A 353 -0.22 -6.02 -16.86
N ALA A 354 -0.72 -5.54 -15.73
CA ALA A 354 -1.47 -4.29 -15.66
C ALA A 354 -0.58 -3.06 -15.92
N ASP A 355 0.66 -3.05 -15.42
CA ASP A 355 1.66 -2.02 -15.68
C ASP A 355 1.94 -1.92 -17.19
N GLN A 356 2.26 -3.06 -17.82
CA GLN A 356 2.55 -3.14 -19.25
C GLN A 356 1.38 -2.64 -20.10
N LEU A 357 0.19 -3.18 -19.89
CA LEU A 357 -1.00 -2.81 -20.65
C LEU A 357 -1.42 -1.37 -20.36
N GLY A 358 -1.32 -0.92 -19.11
CA GLY A 358 -1.70 0.42 -18.68
C GLY A 358 -0.85 1.50 -19.30
N MET A 359 0.47 1.31 -19.36
CA MET A 359 1.39 2.20 -20.06
C MET A 359 1.11 2.24 -21.57
N GLN A 360 0.79 1.09 -22.18
CA GLN A 360 0.40 1.02 -23.59
C GLN A 360 -0.92 1.76 -23.86
N TYR A 361 -1.91 1.66 -22.98
CA TYR A 361 -3.19 2.37 -23.12
C TYR A 361 -3.05 3.87 -22.92
N ALA A 362 -2.29 4.30 -21.91
CA ALA A 362 -1.95 5.71 -21.72
C ALA A 362 -1.23 6.26 -22.96
N TRP A 363 -0.24 5.52 -23.49
CA TRP A 363 0.45 5.88 -24.72
C TRP A 363 -0.50 5.95 -25.92
N LYS A 364 -1.39 4.98 -26.10
CA LYS A 364 -2.34 4.95 -27.23
C LYS A 364 -3.29 6.15 -27.17
N ALA A 365 -3.77 6.49 -25.98
CA ALA A 365 -4.56 7.69 -25.69
C ALA A 365 -3.77 9.01 -25.82
N GLY A 366 -2.46 8.95 -26.07
CA GLY A 366 -1.60 10.10 -26.33
C GLY A 366 -0.99 10.74 -25.10
N TYR A 367 -1.13 10.14 -23.92
CA TYR A 367 -0.47 10.57 -22.69
C TYR A 367 1.02 10.19 -22.68
N ASP A 368 1.80 10.89 -21.87
CA ASP A 368 3.16 10.49 -21.51
C ASP A 368 3.12 9.27 -20.57
N PRO A 369 3.55 8.07 -21.01
CA PRO A 369 3.50 6.87 -20.17
C PRO A 369 4.41 6.97 -18.95
N MET A 370 5.43 7.84 -18.99
CA MET A 370 6.28 8.10 -17.82
C MET A 370 5.51 8.66 -16.63
N GLY A 371 4.30 9.19 -16.83
CA GLY A 371 3.43 9.60 -15.73
C GLY A 371 3.18 8.47 -14.73
N PHE A 372 3.04 7.22 -15.19
CA PHE A 372 2.88 6.06 -14.29
C PHE A 372 4.11 5.87 -13.39
N ILE A 373 5.31 5.84 -13.97
CA ILE A 373 6.57 5.68 -13.22
C ILE A 373 6.78 6.84 -12.25
N ARG A 374 6.50 8.08 -12.66
CA ARG A 374 6.63 9.26 -11.80
C ARG A 374 5.68 9.20 -10.61
N PHE A 375 4.42 8.84 -10.84
CA PHE A 375 3.44 8.68 -9.76
C PHE A 375 3.86 7.57 -8.79
N PHE A 376 4.29 6.42 -9.32
CA PHE A 376 4.70 5.28 -8.51
C PHE A 376 5.94 5.58 -7.67
N ASP A 377 6.97 6.19 -8.27
CA ASP A 377 8.17 6.63 -7.56
C ASP A 377 7.85 7.66 -6.49
N LYS A 378 6.95 8.61 -6.75
CA LYS A 378 6.46 9.58 -5.76
C LYS A 378 5.84 8.89 -4.55
N MET A 379 4.98 7.90 -4.78
CA MET A 379 4.41 7.10 -3.68
C MET A 379 5.51 6.36 -2.91
N ALA A 380 6.55 5.91 -3.60
CA ALA A 380 7.70 5.23 -2.99
C ALA A 380 8.81 6.20 -2.54
N THR A 381 8.52 7.48 -2.24
CA THR A 381 9.48 8.41 -1.62
C THR A 381 9.26 8.53 -0.12
N GLU A 382 10.19 9.23 0.56
CA GLU A 382 10.07 9.61 1.97
C GLU A 382 8.64 10.19 2.23
N GLU A 383 8.22 11.23 1.50
CA GLU A 383 6.88 11.84 1.64
C GLU A 383 5.70 10.90 1.28
N GLY A 384 5.97 9.87 0.48
CA GLY A 384 4.98 8.94 -0.05
C GLY A 384 4.77 7.69 0.78
N TYR A 385 5.74 7.22 1.60
CA TYR A 385 5.62 5.91 2.24
C TYR A 385 4.46 5.79 3.21
N VAL A 386 4.09 6.87 3.90
CA VAL A 386 2.96 6.90 4.84
C VAL A 386 1.64 7.23 4.12
N ASN A 387 1.67 8.13 3.15
CA ASN A 387 0.46 8.57 2.43
C ASN A 387 0.04 7.59 1.33
N GLY A 388 1.00 6.86 0.77
CA GLY A 388 0.85 5.82 -0.24
C GLY A 388 0.69 4.42 0.34
N VAL A 389 0.56 4.26 1.67
CA VAL A 389 0.28 2.96 2.30
C VAL A 389 -0.96 2.31 1.67
N SER A 390 -2.02 3.09 1.43
CA SER A 390 -3.22 2.55 0.77
C SER A 390 -2.91 2.02 -0.63
N TRP A 391 -2.15 2.77 -1.43
CA TRP A 391 -1.72 2.36 -2.77
C TRP A 391 -0.89 1.08 -2.73
N PHE A 392 0.12 0.98 -1.87
CA PHE A 392 1.01 -0.19 -1.81
C PHE A 392 0.42 -1.42 -1.12
N ARG A 393 -0.65 -1.25 -0.34
CA ARG A 393 -1.43 -2.37 0.18
C ARG A 393 -2.19 -3.11 -0.94
N SER A 394 -2.74 -2.38 -1.92
CA SER A 394 -3.39 -2.99 -3.08
C SER A 394 -2.41 -3.28 -4.23
N HIS A 395 -1.36 -2.48 -4.39
CA HIS A 395 -0.38 -2.56 -5.49
C HIS A 395 1.06 -2.55 -4.96
N PRO A 396 1.57 -3.67 -4.41
CA PRO A 396 2.88 -3.68 -3.78
C PRO A 396 4.02 -3.23 -4.73
N PRO A 397 5.02 -2.47 -4.22
CA PRO A 397 6.15 -1.99 -5.01
C PRO A 397 7.24 -3.04 -5.11
N PHE A 398 7.82 -3.21 -6.29
CA PHE A 398 8.97 -4.08 -6.49
C PHE A 398 9.87 -3.55 -7.60
N TYR A 399 11.14 -3.98 -7.55
CA TYR A 399 12.15 -3.72 -8.58
C TYR A 399 11.68 -4.05 -10.00
N GLU A 400 11.13 -5.25 -10.21
CA GLU A 400 10.67 -5.71 -11.53
C GLU A 400 9.63 -4.79 -12.14
N ARG A 401 8.67 -4.27 -11.36
CA ARG A 401 7.63 -3.35 -11.88
C ARG A 401 8.23 -2.08 -12.47
N MET A 402 9.22 -1.49 -11.79
CA MET A 402 9.87 -0.27 -12.25
C MET A 402 10.73 -0.53 -13.49
N VAL A 403 11.51 -1.60 -13.49
CA VAL A 403 12.33 -1.99 -14.65
C VAL A 403 11.47 -2.35 -15.85
N ASP A 404 10.40 -3.11 -15.65
CA ASP A 404 9.50 -3.55 -16.72
C ASP A 404 8.70 -2.37 -17.28
N SER A 405 8.30 -1.43 -16.44
CA SER A 405 7.67 -0.17 -16.85
C SER A 405 8.62 0.70 -17.68
N GLU A 406 9.86 0.90 -17.24
CA GLU A 406 10.86 1.66 -18.02
C GLU A 406 11.19 0.95 -19.33
N ARG A 407 11.30 -0.38 -19.31
CA ARG A 407 11.48 -1.20 -20.50
C ARG A 407 10.31 -1.04 -21.47
N GLU A 408 9.07 -1.07 -20.97
CA GLU A 408 7.88 -0.83 -21.79
C GLU A 408 7.94 0.56 -22.41
N TYR A 409 8.23 1.60 -21.62
CA TYR A 409 8.41 2.95 -22.13
C TYR A 409 9.45 3.04 -23.25
N MET A 410 10.58 2.32 -23.13
CA MET A 410 11.61 2.26 -24.17
C MET A 410 11.16 1.54 -25.46
N TYR A 411 10.24 0.58 -25.35
CA TYR A 411 9.66 -0.15 -26.49
C TYR A 411 8.55 0.63 -27.20
N LEU A 412 7.91 1.58 -26.51
CA LEU A 412 6.85 2.37 -27.11
C LEU A 412 7.40 3.32 -28.19
N PRO A 413 6.72 3.44 -29.35
CA PRO A 413 7.12 4.40 -30.36
C PRO A 413 7.10 5.83 -29.80
N LYS A 414 8.20 6.56 -30.00
CA LYS A 414 8.34 7.93 -29.50
C LYS A 414 7.28 8.85 -30.09
N ARG A 415 6.54 9.54 -29.23
CA ARG A 415 5.62 10.62 -29.62
C ARG A 415 6.34 11.97 -29.53
N LYS A 416 6.13 12.84 -30.52
CA LYS A 416 6.73 14.18 -30.54
C LYS A 416 6.23 15.08 -29.40
N SER A 417 4.96 14.93 -29.03
CA SER A 417 4.30 15.77 -28.02
C SER A 417 3.30 14.94 -27.22
N PRO A 418 3.78 14.07 -26.31
CA PRO A 418 2.88 13.35 -25.41
C PRO A 418 2.19 14.34 -24.45
N VAL A 419 0.94 14.08 -24.10
CA VAL A 419 0.20 14.88 -23.13
C VAL A 419 0.74 14.59 -21.74
N VAL A 420 1.40 15.59 -21.14
CA VAL A 420 1.87 15.54 -19.74
C VAL A 420 0.85 16.19 -18.81
N ASN A 421 0.37 17.38 -19.17
CA ASN A 421 -0.57 18.15 -18.36
C ASN A 421 -1.51 18.95 -19.26
N THR A 422 -2.69 19.31 -18.76
CA THR A 422 -3.68 20.12 -19.49
C THR A 422 -4.26 21.24 -18.62
N PRO A 423 -4.86 22.27 -19.24
CA PRO A 423 -5.65 23.26 -18.51
C PRO A 423 -6.82 22.63 -17.73
N ASP A 424 -7.47 21.60 -18.28
CA ASP A 424 -8.60 20.91 -17.65
C ASP A 424 -8.18 20.24 -16.33
N PHE A 425 -6.98 19.63 -16.28
CA PHE A 425 -6.43 19.09 -15.04
C PHE A 425 -6.25 20.17 -13.97
N LYS A 426 -5.71 21.34 -14.36
CA LYS A 426 -5.53 22.47 -13.43
C LYS A 426 -6.86 23.01 -12.93
N ALA A 427 -7.88 23.06 -13.79
CA ALA A 427 -9.24 23.44 -13.41
C ALA A 427 -9.83 22.43 -12.41
N MET A 428 -9.69 21.12 -12.66
CA MET A 428 -10.10 20.08 -11.72
C MET A 428 -9.39 20.22 -10.37
N LYS A 429 -8.07 20.44 -10.35
CA LYS A 429 -7.31 20.66 -9.10
C LYS A 429 -7.81 21.90 -8.35
N ALA A 430 -8.21 22.96 -9.05
CA ALA A 430 -8.80 24.14 -8.44
C ALA A 430 -10.18 23.84 -7.83
N ALA A 431 -11.05 23.12 -8.55
CA ALA A 431 -12.35 22.66 -8.07
C ALA A 431 -12.26 21.69 -6.89
N LEU A 432 -11.17 20.91 -6.81
CA LEU A 432 -10.91 19.94 -5.74
C LEU A 432 -10.62 20.61 -4.39
N LYS A 433 -9.95 21.78 -4.39
CA LYS A 433 -9.56 22.51 -3.15
C LYS A 433 -10.71 22.72 -2.15
N PRO A 434 -11.87 23.29 -2.54
CA PRO A 434 -12.99 23.46 -1.60
C PRO A 434 -13.60 22.13 -1.15
N VAL A 435 -13.62 21.10 -2.02
CA VAL A 435 -14.10 19.76 -1.65
C VAL A 435 -13.20 19.14 -0.59
N THR A 436 -11.88 19.24 -0.75
CA THR A 436 -10.89 18.82 0.25
C THR A 436 -11.05 19.59 1.56
N ALA A 437 -11.17 20.92 1.50
CA ALA A 437 -11.31 21.74 2.71
C ALA A 437 -12.56 21.35 3.51
N LYS A 438 -13.69 21.15 2.82
CA LYS A 438 -14.93 20.67 3.43
C LYS A 438 -14.77 19.25 4.00
N ALA A 439 -14.17 18.32 3.25
CA ALA A 439 -13.96 16.95 3.71
C ALA A 439 -13.10 16.90 4.98
N LYS A 440 -12.05 17.74 5.07
CA LYS A 440 -11.22 17.87 6.28
C LYS A 440 -12.01 18.41 7.48
N GLU A 441 -12.98 19.29 7.26
CA GLU A 441 -13.84 19.80 8.33
C GLU A 441 -14.89 18.76 8.76
N ASP A 442 -15.52 18.08 7.80
CA ASP A 442 -16.46 16.99 8.04
C ASP A 442 -15.78 15.83 8.81
N GLU A 443 -14.51 15.52 8.51
CA GLU A 443 -13.73 14.51 9.23
C GLU A 443 -13.53 14.85 10.72
N LYS A 444 -13.44 16.13 11.10
CA LYS A 444 -13.34 16.54 12.51
C LYS A 444 -14.63 16.32 13.29
N THR A 445 -15.77 16.34 12.60
CA THR A 445 -17.10 16.28 13.21
C THR A 445 -17.77 14.91 13.04
N LYS A 446 -17.14 13.98 12.31
CA LYS A 446 -17.68 12.66 12.03
C LYS A 446 -17.75 11.81 13.31
N PRO A 447 -18.92 11.22 13.63
CA PRO A 447 -19.03 10.29 14.76
C PRO A 447 -18.08 9.10 14.56
N SER A 448 -17.21 8.87 15.54
CA SER A 448 -16.36 7.68 15.59
C SER A 448 -17.13 6.54 16.25
N LEU A 449 -16.96 5.30 15.75
CA LEU A 449 -17.47 4.10 16.42
C LEU A 449 -16.89 3.92 17.83
N LEU A 450 -15.71 4.51 18.06
CA LEU A 450 -15.13 4.73 19.37
C LEU A 450 -15.32 6.21 19.71
N ALA A 451 -16.43 6.54 20.36
CA ALA A 451 -16.63 7.90 20.85
C ALA A 451 -15.46 8.28 21.77
N PRO A 452 -14.74 9.37 21.49
CA PRO A 452 -13.63 9.75 22.33
C PRO A 452 -14.14 10.14 23.71
N GLU A 453 -13.46 9.65 24.75
CA GLU A 453 -13.68 10.07 26.12
C GLU A 453 -13.39 11.58 26.24
N GLN A 454 -14.38 12.34 26.74
CA GLN A 454 -14.32 13.81 26.75
C GLN A 454 -13.25 14.32 27.70
N GLY A 455 -12.43 15.28 27.27
CA GLY A 455 -11.38 15.87 28.11
C GLY A 455 -10.03 15.12 28.04
N CYS A 456 -9.95 14.02 27.30
CA CYS A 456 -8.67 13.39 26.98
C CYS A 456 -7.95 14.18 25.89
N ALA A 457 -6.73 14.63 26.16
CA ALA A 457 -5.86 15.14 25.11
C ALA A 457 -5.54 14.01 24.12
N ALA A 458 -5.70 14.27 22.81
CA ALA A 458 -5.29 13.32 21.78
C ALA A 458 -3.78 13.02 21.93
N PRO A 459 -3.35 11.76 21.79
CA PRO A 459 -1.93 11.47 21.83
C PRO A 459 -1.25 12.18 20.67
N GLY A 460 0.00 12.61 20.88
CA GLY A 460 0.85 12.99 19.76
C GLY A 460 0.82 11.86 18.74
N LYS A 461 0.67 12.20 17.46
CA LYS A 461 0.86 11.20 16.42
C LYS A 461 2.32 10.70 16.54
N LEU A 462 2.56 9.43 16.24
CA LEU A 462 3.90 8.96 15.88
C LEU A 462 4.20 9.61 14.52
N VAL A 463 4.47 10.93 14.54
CA VAL A 463 4.58 11.74 13.33
C VAL A 463 5.90 11.38 12.70
N TYR A 464 5.80 10.71 11.57
CA TYR A 464 6.75 10.90 10.50
C TYR A 464 6.42 12.22 9.83
N GLU A 465 7.29 13.21 9.93
CA GLU A 465 7.16 14.38 9.07
C GLU A 465 7.44 13.91 7.63
N PRO A 466 6.64 14.32 6.62
CA PRO A 466 6.77 13.83 5.24
C PRO A 466 8.20 13.82 4.70
N ASP A 467 9.04 14.73 5.16
CA ASP A 467 10.41 15.00 4.73
C ASP A 467 11.50 14.34 5.61
N GLN A 468 11.13 13.52 6.60
CA GLN A 468 12.10 12.73 7.36
C GLN A 468 12.47 11.43 6.63
N PRO A 469 13.68 10.87 6.73
CA PRO A 469 13.95 9.52 6.26
C PRO A 469 13.38 8.48 7.23
N ILE A 470 12.86 7.34 6.73
CA ILE A 470 12.32 6.27 7.61
C ILE A 470 13.37 5.77 8.61
N GLU A 471 14.65 5.85 8.22
CA GLU A 471 15.81 5.55 9.06
C GLU A 471 15.91 6.46 10.30
N ALA A 472 15.43 7.70 10.23
CA ALA A 472 15.43 8.62 11.37
C ALA A 472 14.40 8.21 12.43
N ILE A 473 13.23 7.71 12.01
CA ILE A 473 12.17 7.29 12.93
C ILE A 473 12.61 6.12 13.81
N CYS A 474 13.46 5.25 13.27
CA CYS A 474 14.01 4.12 14.01
C CYS A 474 15.10 4.53 15.01
N ALA A 475 15.72 5.70 14.79
CA ALA A 475 16.86 6.20 15.56
C ALA A 475 16.47 7.20 16.67
N GLU A 476 15.30 7.84 16.60
CA GLU A 476 14.87 8.78 17.64
C GLU A 476 14.60 8.06 18.97
N PRO A 477 15.13 8.52 20.12
CA PRO A 477 14.63 8.05 21.42
C PRO A 477 13.16 8.44 21.52
N GLU A 478 12.29 7.52 22.00
CA GLU A 478 10.87 7.78 22.21
C GLU A 478 10.71 8.98 23.15
N THR A 479 10.62 10.20 22.61
CA THR A 479 10.24 11.34 23.40
C THR A 479 8.75 11.17 23.68
N ARG A 480 8.41 10.85 24.93
CA ARG A 480 7.04 11.03 25.42
C ARG A 480 6.61 12.42 24.95
N PRO A 481 5.38 12.61 24.43
CA PRO A 481 4.84 13.95 24.34
C PRO A 481 4.94 14.54 25.73
N VAL A 482 5.73 15.60 25.88
CA VAL A 482 5.84 16.35 27.13
C VAL A 482 4.41 16.71 27.49
N SER A 483 3.96 16.28 28.67
CA SER A 483 2.73 16.81 29.23
C SER A 483 2.90 18.32 29.30
N SER A 484 2.17 19.06 28.48
CA SER A 484 1.99 20.49 28.67
C SER A 484 1.07 20.70 29.88
N GLY A 485 1.55 20.29 31.04
CA GLY A 485 1.10 20.81 32.32
C GLY A 485 2.21 21.72 32.80
N HIS A 486 1.95 23.03 32.80
CA HIS A 486 2.10 23.88 33.98
C HIS A 486 1.18 25.09 33.79
N THR A 487 0.16 25.12 34.64
CA THR A 487 -0.56 26.30 35.06
C THR A 487 0.40 27.32 35.66
N SER A 488 0.35 28.56 35.18
CA SER A 488 0.32 29.80 35.97
C SER A 488 -0.29 30.89 35.10
#